data_AF-A0A529LRQ2-F1
#
_entry.id   AF-A0A529LRQ2-F1
#
_cell.length_a   1.000
_cell.length_b   1.000
_cell.length_c   1.000
_cell.angle_alpha   90.00
_cell.angle_beta   90.00
_cell.angle_gamma   90.00
#
_symmetry.space_group_name_H-M   'P 1'
#
loop_
_entity.id
_entity.type
_entity.pdbx_description
1 polymer ?
#
loop_
_entity_poly.entity_id
_entity_poly.type
_entity_poly.pdbx_seq_one_letter_code
_entity_poly.pdbx_strand_id
1 'polypeptide(L)'
;MYEKTRAAGFGREVKRRIMIGTYVLSAGYYDAYYLQAQKVRTLIKRDFENVFAAGVDVILTPATPSAAFGIADEDMASDPVKMYLNDIFTVTVNMAGLPGISVPAGLHGKG
;
A
#
# COMPACT_ATOMS: atom_id res chain seq x y z
N MET A 1 9.21 -31.23 4.52
CA MET A 1 8.28 -30.88 5.62
C MET A 1 7.75 -29.45 5.49
N TYR A 2 8.62 -28.44 5.33
CA TYR A 2 8.24 -27.01 5.26
C TYR A 2 7.45 -26.58 4.02
N GLU A 3 7.71 -27.16 2.85
CA GLU A 3 6.97 -26.78 1.62
C GLU A 3 5.50 -27.18 1.70
N LYS A 4 5.21 -28.38 2.20
CA LYS A 4 3.83 -28.89 2.35
C LYS A 4 3.04 -28.07 3.36
N THR A 5 3.66 -27.65 4.47
CA THR A 5 2.97 -26.83 5.49
C THR A 5 2.74 -25.40 5.03
N ARG A 6 3.68 -24.78 4.30
CA ARG A 6 3.50 -23.44 3.71
C ARG A 6 2.47 -23.43 2.57
N ALA A 7 2.46 -24.48 1.76
CA ALA A 7 1.49 -24.65 0.68
C ALA A 7 0.07 -24.87 1.21
N ALA A 8 -0.12 -25.61 2.31
CA ALA A 8 -1.44 -25.81 2.90
C ALA A 8 -1.89 -24.64 3.79
N GLY A 9 -0.96 -24.02 4.53
CA GLY A 9 -1.29 -23.04 5.58
C GLY A 9 -1.49 -21.60 5.10
N PHE A 10 -0.90 -21.19 3.97
CA PHE A 10 -1.05 -19.81 3.49
C PHE A 10 -2.23 -19.64 2.52
N GLY A 11 -3.02 -18.59 2.75
CA GLY A 11 -4.02 -18.11 1.80
C GLY A 11 -3.42 -17.63 0.48
N ARG A 12 -4.26 -17.44 -0.53
CA ARG A 12 -3.82 -17.04 -1.90
C ARG A 12 -3.04 -15.73 -1.91
N GLU A 13 -3.51 -14.72 -1.18
CA GLU A 13 -2.88 -13.39 -1.12
C GLU A 13 -1.50 -13.44 -0.45
N VAL A 14 -1.39 -14.18 0.66
CA VAL A 14 -0.12 -14.37 1.37
C VAL A 14 0.91 -15.04 0.46
N LYS A 15 0.52 -16.10 -0.24
CA LYS A 15 1.40 -16.77 -1.22
C LYS A 15 1.82 -15.81 -2.34
N ARG A 16 0.90 -15.02 -2.88
CA ARG A 16 1.18 -14.02 -3.93
C ARG A 16 2.25 -13.03 -3.49
N ARG A 17 2.11 -12.45 -2.28
CA ARG A 17 3.09 -11.50 -1.73
C ARG A 17 4.44 -12.14 -1.46
N ILE A 18 4.49 -13.37 -0.96
CA ILE A 18 5.74 -14.11 -0.77
C ILE A 18 6.44 -14.31 -2.12
N MET A 19 5.73 -14.79 -3.13
CA MET A 19 6.32 -15.04 -4.45
C MET A 19 6.88 -13.77 -5.09
N ILE A 20 6.11 -12.67 -5.07
CA ILE A 20 6.58 -11.38 -5.59
C ILE A 20 7.77 -10.88 -4.77
N GLY A 21 7.70 -10.95 -3.43
CA GLY A 21 8.78 -10.55 -2.53
C GLY A 21 10.08 -11.30 -2.80
N THR A 22 10.01 -12.63 -2.95
CA THR A 22 11.18 -13.44 -3.31
C THR A 22 11.72 -13.10 -4.69
N TYR A 23 10.85 -12.82 -5.66
CA TYR A 23 11.27 -12.42 -7.01
C TYR A 23 12.00 -11.07 -7.01
N VAL A 24 11.44 -10.03 -6.39
CA VAL A 24 12.05 -8.69 -6.40
C VAL A 24 13.34 -8.61 -5.59
N LEU A 25 13.60 -9.59 -4.71
CA LEU A 25 14.85 -9.71 -3.96
C LEU A 25 15.87 -10.65 -4.61
N SER A 26 15.50 -11.34 -5.69
CA SER A 26 16.39 -12.29 -6.35
C SER A 26 17.54 -11.61 -7.08
N ALA A 27 18.68 -12.31 -7.16
CA ALA A 27 19.85 -11.83 -7.89
C ALA A 27 19.50 -11.56 -9.36
N GLY A 28 19.93 -10.41 -9.88
CA GLY A 28 19.59 -9.94 -11.23
C GLY A 28 18.34 -9.05 -11.31
N TYR A 29 17.44 -9.11 -10.32
CA TYR A 29 16.23 -8.27 -10.26
C TYR A 29 16.23 -7.30 -9.08
N TYR A 30 17.04 -7.55 -8.06
CA TYR A 30 17.16 -6.70 -6.86
C TYR A 30 17.34 -5.21 -7.18
N ASP A 31 18.30 -4.88 -8.05
CA ASP A 31 18.60 -3.48 -8.38
C ASP A 31 17.48 -2.81 -9.16
N ALA A 32 16.86 -3.54 -10.09
CA ALA A 32 15.81 -3.05 -10.97
C ALA A 32 14.48 -2.80 -10.22
N TYR A 33 14.19 -3.59 -9.18
CA TYR A 33 12.93 -3.50 -8.45
C TYR A 33 13.10 -2.96 -7.04
N TYR A 34 13.78 -3.69 -6.16
CA TYR A 34 13.82 -3.35 -4.73
C TYR A 34 14.65 -2.10 -4.45
N LEU A 35 15.87 -2.02 -5.01
CA LEU A 35 16.72 -0.85 -4.84
C LEU A 35 16.09 0.40 -5.48
N GLN A 36 15.47 0.24 -6.64
CA GLN A 36 14.76 1.34 -7.31
C GLN A 36 13.57 1.82 -6.49
N ALA A 37 12.77 0.91 -5.93
CA ALA A 37 11.66 1.27 -5.03
C ALA A 37 12.16 2.02 -3.78
N GLN A 38 13.29 1.61 -3.20
CA GLN A 38 13.90 2.31 -2.06
C GLN A 38 14.35 3.74 -2.42
N LYS A 39 14.84 3.97 -3.64
CA LYS A 39 15.16 5.34 -4.12
C LYS A 39 13.90 6.18 -4.29
N VAL A 40 12.83 5.63 -4.86
CA VAL A 40 11.54 6.32 -4.99
C VAL A 40 10.96 6.65 -3.61
N ARG A 41 11.09 5.75 -2.63
CA ARG A 41 10.70 6.01 -1.24
C ARG A 41 11.42 7.24 -0.66
N THR A 42 12.71 7.40 -0.94
CA THR A 42 13.46 8.61 -0.53
C THR A 42 12.91 9.88 -1.17
N LEU A 43 12.50 9.83 -2.44
CA LEU A 43 11.88 10.98 -3.10
C LEU A 43 10.54 11.35 -2.46
N ILE A 44 9.69 10.36 -2.18
CA ILE A 44 8.41 10.56 -1.49
C ILE A 44 8.65 11.23 -0.13
N LYS A 45 9.61 10.75 0.66
CA LYS A 45 9.96 11.35 1.95
C LYS A 45 10.39 12.83 1.79
N ARG A 46 11.23 13.11 0.78
CA ARG A 46 11.72 14.46 0.50
C ARG A 46 10.60 15.43 0.15
N ASP A 47 9.57 14.97 -0.56
CA ASP A 47 8.42 15.81 -0.92
C ASP A 47 7.68 16.29 0.34
N PHE A 48 7.46 15.39 1.32
CA PHE A 48 6.89 15.79 2.62
C PHE A 48 7.81 16.74 3.39
N GLU A 49 9.12 16.44 3.48
CA GLU A 49 10.10 17.29 4.17
C GLU A 49 10.10 18.71 3.60
N ASN A 50 10.05 18.85 2.28
CA ASN A 50 10.00 20.15 1.60
C ASN A 50 8.73 20.92 1.91
N VAL A 51 7.57 20.27 1.88
CA VAL A 51 6.27 20.90 2.17
C VAL A 51 6.21 21.39 3.61
N PHE A 52 6.65 20.58 4.58
CA PHE A 52 6.70 21.00 5.97
C PHE A 52 7.74 22.11 6.21
N ALA A 53 8.90 22.06 5.54
CA ALA A 53 9.90 23.14 5.60
C ALA A 53 9.40 24.47 5.00
N ALA A 54 8.46 24.41 4.05
CA ALA A 54 7.80 25.58 3.48
C ALA A 54 6.74 26.22 4.40
N GLY A 55 6.54 25.68 5.61
CA GLY A 55 5.63 26.23 6.62
C GLY A 55 4.23 25.61 6.60
N VAL A 56 4.02 24.47 5.95
CA VAL A 56 2.79 23.69 6.11
C VAL A 56 2.87 22.91 7.42
N ASP A 57 1.83 22.98 8.26
CA ASP A 57 1.80 22.24 9.53
C ASP A 57 1.18 20.84 9.39
N VAL A 58 0.17 20.71 8.50
CA VAL A 58 -0.59 19.48 8.29
C VAL A 58 -0.99 19.32 6.82
N ILE A 59 -1.09 18.07 6.36
CA ILE A 59 -1.59 17.72 5.03
C ILE A 59 -2.91 16.96 5.22
N LEU A 60 -3.95 17.40 4.53
CA LEU A 60 -5.28 16.80 4.58
C LEU A 60 -5.62 16.14 3.25
N THR A 61 -5.95 14.86 3.29
CA THR A 61 -6.43 14.09 2.15
C THR A 61 -7.60 13.19 2.58
N PRO A 62 -8.44 12.71 1.64
CA PRO A 62 -9.29 11.57 1.91
C PRO A 62 -8.45 10.37 2.39
N ALA A 63 -8.99 9.57 3.31
CA ALA A 63 -8.32 8.34 3.76
C ALA A 63 -8.44 7.22 2.71
N THR A 64 -9.52 7.18 1.94
CA THR A 64 -9.80 6.20 0.89
C THR A 64 -10.38 6.89 -0.34
N PRO A 65 -10.23 6.33 -1.55
CA PRO A 65 -10.76 6.93 -2.78
C PRO A 65 -12.30 6.84 -2.89
N SER A 66 -12.93 5.94 -2.14
CA SER A 66 -14.39 5.77 -2.11
C SER A 66 -14.87 5.27 -0.74
N ALA A 67 -16.19 5.21 -0.56
CA ALA A 67 -16.81 4.58 0.60
C ALA A 67 -16.53 3.07 0.63
N ALA A 68 -16.89 2.40 1.73
CA ALA A 68 -16.69 0.96 1.87
C ALA A 68 -17.42 0.18 0.76
N PHE A 69 -16.73 -0.78 0.14
CA PHE A 69 -17.33 -1.74 -0.78
C PHE A 69 -17.97 -2.92 -0.01
N GLY A 70 -18.79 -3.72 -0.69
CA GLY A 70 -19.51 -4.84 -0.08
C GLY A 70 -18.60 -5.95 0.43
N ILE A 71 -19.04 -6.68 1.46
CA ILE A 71 -18.35 -7.90 1.87
C ILE A 71 -18.43 -8.92 0.74
N ALA A 72 -17.30 -9.56 0.43
CA ALA A 72 -17.18 -10.54 -0.65
C ALA A 72 -17.53 -9.99 -2.05
N ASP A 73 -17.32 -8.68 -2.25
CA ASP A 73 -17.43 -8.03 -3.55
C ASP A 73 -16.57 -8.77 -4.60
N GLU A 74 -17.24 -9.36 -5.60
CA GLU A 74 -16.61 -10.19 -6.63
C GLU A 74 -15.65 -9.39 -7.52
N ASP A 75 -15.96 -8.11 -7.77
CA ASP A 75 -15.11 -7.22 -8.57
C ASP A 75 -13.81 -6.88 -7.83
N MET A 76 -13.87 -6.77 -6.50
CA MET A 76 -12.70 -6.53 -5.65
C MET A 76 -11.89 -7.81 -5.40
N ALA A 77 -12.55 -8.97 -5.33
CA ALA A 77 -11.91 -10.26 -5.12
C ALA A 77 -11.23 -10.82 -6.39
N SER A 78 -11.75 -10.47 -7.57
CA SER A 78 -11.24 -10.94 -8.87
C SER A 78 -9.95 -10.23 -9.31
N ASP A 79 -9.79 -8.95 -8.94
CA ASP A 79 -8.63 -8.15 -9.31
C ASP A 79 -7.89 -7.56 -8.08
N PRO A 80 -6.76 -8.17 -7.67
CA PRO A 80 -5.96 -7.68 -6.55
C PRO A 80 -5.37 -6.28 -6.78
N VAL A 81 -5.22 -5.82 -8.02
CA VAL A 81 -4.77 -4.45 -8.29
C VAL A 81 -5.83 -3.44 -7.87
N LYS A 82 -7.12 -3.71 -8.13
CA LYS A 82 -8.22 -2.86 -7.63
C LYS A 82 -8.22 -2.78 -6.12
N MET A 83 -7.96 -3.90 -5.43
CA MET A 83 -7.87 -3.90 -3.97
C MET A 83 -6.76 -2.95 -3.48
N TYR A 84 -5.60 -2.93 -4.13
CA TYR A 84 -4.47 -2.08 -3.74
C TYR A 84 -4.71 -0.59 -3.98
N LEU A 85 -5.57 -0.22 -4.93
CA LEU A 85 -5.91 1.18 -5.20
C LEU A 85 -6.60 1.85 -4.00
N ASN A 86 -7.19 1.08 -3.09
CA ASN A 86 -7.78 1.62 -1.86
C ASN A 86 -6.74 2.29 -0.94
N ASP A 87 -5.46 1.88 -1.03
CA ASP A 87 -4.37 2.40 -0.22
C ASP A 87 -3.61 3.58 -0.88
N ILE A 88 -4.12 4.12 -2.00
CA ILE A 88 -3.41 5.15 -2.77
C ILE A 88 -3.09 6.42 -1.96
N PHE A 89 -3.95 6.78 -0.99
CA PHE A 89 -3.76 7.95 -0.13
C PHE A 89 -3.06 7.64 1.19
N THR A 90 -2.93 6.37 1.57
CA THR A 90 -2.40 5.97 2.88
C THR A 90 -0.94 5.53 2.80
N VAL A 91 -0.54 4.86 1.71
CA VAL A 91 0.78 4.21 1.64
C VAL A 91 1.93 5.23 1.66
N THR A 92 1.74 6.43 1.13
CA THR A 92 2.76 7.48 1.05
C THR A 92 3.21 7.95 2.44
N VAL A 93 2.29 7.99 3.41
CA VAL A 93 2.56 8.32 4.81
C VAL A 93 3.47 7.27 5.45
N ASN A 94 3.22 5.97 5.21
CA ASN A 94 4.08 4.89 5.71
C ASN A 94 5.47 4.95 5.08
N MET A 95 5.55 5.25 3.78
CA MET A 95 6.83 5.36 3.05
C MET A 95 7.69 6.51 3.58
N ALA A 96 7.07 7.65 3.87
CA ALA A 96 7.73 8.82 4.47
C ALA A 96 8.06 8.64 5.96
N GLY A 97 7.43 7.67 6.65
CA GLY A 97 7.63 7.43 8.08
C GLY A 97 6.96 8.47 8.98
N LEU A 98 5.83 9.02 8.53
CA LEU A 98 5.10 10.08 9.21
C LEU A 98 3.92 9.53 10.01
N PRO A 99 3.44 10.25 11.04
CA PRO A 99 2.16 9.94 11.67
C PRO A 99 1.00 10.30 10.72
N GLY A 100 -0.10 9.55 10.81
CA GLY A 100 -1.35 9.83 10.11
C GLY A 100 -2.56 9.49 10.98
N ILE A 101 -3.64 10.26 10.83
CA ILE A 101 -4.92 10.04 11.52
C ILE A 101 -6.05 10.08 10.51
N SER A 102 -7.05 9.21 10.69
CA SER A 102 -8.29 9.22 9.92
C SER A 102 -9.44 9.59 10.86
N VAL A 103 -10.24 10.57 10.44
CA VAL A 103 -11.42 11.04 11.18
C VAL A 103 -12.63 11.05 10.23
N PRO A 104 -13.83 10.68 10.71
CA PRO A 104 -15.04 10.76 9.88
C PRO A 104 -15.31 12.20 9.42
N ALA A 105 -15.41 12.41 8.11
CA ALA A 105 -15.66 13.73 7.52
C ALA A 105 -17.04 13.85 6.83
N GLY A 106 -17.78 12.75 6.70
CA GLY A 106 -19.10 12.72 6.08
C GLY A 106 -19.61 11.30 5.86
N LEU A 107 -20.90 11.19 5.55
CA LEU A 107 -21.54 9.95 5.15
C LEU A 107 -21.74 9.94 3.64
N HIS A 108 -21.51 8.78 3.03
CA HIS A 108 -21.78 8.61 1.61
C HIS A 108 -23.29 8.52 1.37
N GLY A 109 -23.78 9.13 0.29
CA GLY A 109 -25.23 9.16 0.00
C GLY A 109 -25.86 7.78 -0.25
N LYS A 110 -25.05 6.73 -0.39
CA LYS A 110 -25.51 5.34 -0.58
C LYS A 110 -25.32 4.45 0.66
N GLY A 111 -24.90 5.01 1.80
CA GLY A 111 -24.54 4.26 3.01
C GLY A 111 -23.06 3.97 3.05
#